data_AF-A0A2V5KNA8-F1
#
_entry.id   AF-A0A2V5KNA8-F1
#
_cell.length_a   1.000
_cell.length_b   1.000
_cell.length_c   1.000
_cell.angle_alpha   90.00
_cell.angle_beta   90.00
_cell.angle_gamma   90.00
#
_symmetry.space_group_name_H-M   'P 1'
#
loop_
_entity.id
_entity.type
_entity.pdbx_description
1 polymer ?
#
loop_
_entity_poly.entity_id
_entity_poly.type
_entity_poly.pdbx_seq_one_letter_code
_entity_poly.pdbx_strand_id
1 'polypeptide(L)'
;MAKLFAKKPLDRLMEEGREVGEHTLKRSLGPVNLVALGIGAIIGAGLFVRTAAAIADRAGPSVVLAFVVAGLGCAFAGLCYAEFA
;
A
#
# COMPACT_ATOMS: atom_id res chain seq x y z
N MET A 1 22.12 6.12 26.20
CA MET A 1 22.35 6.55 24.80
C MET A 1 21.31 5.85 23.94
N ALA A 2 20.35 6.58 23.37
CA ALA A 2 19.24 5.99 22.61
C ALA A 2 19.78 5.28 21.35
N LYS A 3 19.38 4.01 21.14
CA LYS A 3 19.78 3.25 19.95
C LYS A 3 19.00 3.75 18.72
N LEU A 4 19.45 4.83 18.09
CA LEU A 4 18.78 5.42 16.91
C LEU A 4 18.70 4.48 15.69
N PHE A 5 19.64 3.55 15.56
CA PHE A 5 19.73 2.63 14.41
C PHE A 5 19.45 1.16 14.77
N ALA A 6 18.80 0.90 15.91
CA ALA A 6 18.39 -0.46 16.24
C ALA A 6 17.31 -0.95 15.24
N LYS A 7 17.57 -2.08 14.59
CA LYS A 7 16.59 -2.77 13.74
C LYS A 7 15.88 -3.83 14.59
N LYS A 8 14.57 -4.00 14.38
CA LYS A 8 13.83 -5.12 14.99
C LYS A 8 14.28 -6.42 14.29
N PRO A 9 14.71 -7.45 15.03
CA PRO A 9 15.13 -8.71 14.43
C PRO A 9 13.93 -9.40 13.77
N LEU A 10 14.16 -10.00 12.59
CA LEU A 10 13.12 -10.64 11.80
C LEU A 10 12.48 -11.82 12.54
N ASP A 11 13.27 -12.61 13.27
CA ASP A 11 12.78 -13.76 14.03
C ASP A 11 11.67 -13.37 15.02
N ARG A 12 11.85 -12.24 15.72
CA ARG A 12 10.81 -11.73 16.65
C ARG A 12 9.53 -11.30 15.92
N LEU A 13 9.66 -10.71 14.73
CA LEU A 13 8.49 -10.35 13.91
C LEU A 13 7.74 -11.59 13.42
N MET A 14 8.47 -12.65 13.07
CA MET A 14 7.87 -13.91 12.63
C MET A 14 7.20 -14.65 13.79
N GLU A 15 7.76 -14.60 15.00
CA GLU A 15 7.14 -15.16 16.20
C GLU A 15 5.83 -14.43 16.53
N GLU A 16 5.82 -13.10 16.58
CA GLU A 16 4.62 -12.28 16.80
C GLU A 16 3.54 -12.55 15.73
N GLY A 17 3.93 -12.68 14.46
CA GLY A 17 3.00 -12.98 13.36
C GLY A 17 2.49 -14.44 13.31
N ARG A 18 3.09 -15.33 14.10
CA ARG A 18 2.73 -16.76 14.21
C ARG A 18 2.02 -17.10 15.51
N GLU A 19 1.77 -16.15 16.40
CA GLU A 19 0.96 -16.41 17.59
C GLU A 19 -0.39 -17.00 17.19
N VAL A 20 -0.73 -18.15 17.79
CA VAL A 20 -2.02 -18.83 17.65
C VAL A 20 -2.58 -19.07 19.05
N GLY A 21 -3.77 -18.54 19.34
CA GLY A 21 -4.41 -18.57 20.65
C GLY A 21 -5.78 -17.88 20.65
N GLU A 22 -6.42 -17.75 21.82
CA GLU A 22 -7.79 -17.18 21.94
C GLU A 22 -7.92 -15.73 21.44
N HIS A 23 -6.82 -14.99 21.31
CA HIS A 23 -6.79 -13.61 20.80
C HIS A 23 -6.33 -13.49 19.33
N THR A 24 -6.34 -14.59 18.58
CA THR A 24 -5.74 -14.64 17.22
C THR A 24 -6.80 -14.79 16.12
N LEU A 25 -6.56 -14.17 14.96
CA LEU A 25 -7.49 -14.17 13.84
C LEU A 25 -7.33 -15.42 12.98
N LYS A 26 -8.45 -16.03 12.59
CA LYS A 26 -8.46 -17.13 11.61
C LYS A 26 -8.03 -16.60 10.23
N ARG A 27 -7.04 -17.24 9.61
CA ARG A 27 -6.64 -16.97 8.22
C ARG A 27 -7.74 -17.40 7.25
N SER A 28 -8.57 -16.46 6.81
CA SER A 28 -9.71 -16.69 5.91
C SER A 28 -9.63 -15.94 4.58
N LEU A 29 -8.70 -14.98 4.45
CA LEU A 29 -8.54 -14.20 3.22
C LEU A 29 -7.67 -14.95 2.22
N GLY A 30 -8.25 -15.22 1.04
CA GLY A 30 -7.51 -15.68 -0.13
C GLY A 30 -7.00 -14.52 -1.00
N PRO A 31 -6.31 -14.82 -2.12
CA PRO A 31 -5.71 -13.83 -2.99
C PRO A 31 -6.70 -12.77 -3.51
N VAL A 32 -7.89 -13.21 -3.93
CA VAL A 32 -8.94 -12.31 -4.43
C VAL A 32 -9.44 -11.36 -3.34
N ASN A 33 -9.60 -11.86 -2.11
CA ASN A 33 -10.03 -11.05 -0.97
C ASN A 33 -8.95 -9.99 -0.63
N LEU A 34 -7.67 -10.34 -0.73
CA LEU A 34 -6.56 -9.41 -0.51
C LEU A 34 -6.48 -8.34 -1.61
N VAL A 35 -6.69 -8.71 -2.87
CA VAL A 35 -6.77 -7.74 -3.98
C VAL A 35 -7.95 -6.79 -3.79
N ALA A 36 -9.13 -7.30 -3.44
CA ALA A 36 -10.30 -6.48 -3.16
C ALA A 36 -10.07 -5.51 -1.98
N LEU A 37 -9.40 -5.98 -0.92
CA LEU A 37 -9.00 -5.15 0.21
C LEU A 37 -8.03 -4.04 -0.21
N GLY A 38 -7.06 -4.35 -1.08
CA GLY A 38 -6.15 -3.35 -1.64
C GLY A 38 -6.86 -2.29 -2.48
N ILE A 39 -7.77 -2.70 -3.38
CA ILE A 39 -8.56 -1.76 -4.20
C ILE A 39 -9.40 -0.84 -3.30
N GLY A 40 -10.08 -1.41 -2.29
CA GLY A 40 -10.87 -0.64 -1.33
C GLY A 40 -10.06 0.34 -0.50
N ALA A 41 -8.79 0.02 -0.20
CA ALA A 41 -7.89 0.91 0.53
C ALA A 41 -7.33 2.05 -0.36
N ILE A 42 -7.17 1.82 -1.67
CA ILE A 42 -6.55 2.78 -2.59
C ILE A 42 -7.59 3.76 -3.17
N ILE A 43 -8.77 3.28 -3.55
CA ILE A 43 -9.80 4.10 -4.21
C ILE A 43 -10.60 4.86 -3.14
N GLY A 44 -10.42 6.18 -3.07
CA GLY A 44 -11.12 7.03 -2.11
C GLY A 44 -11.34 8.47 -2.60
N ALA A 45 -11.76 9.34 -1.69
CA ALA A 45 -12.08 10.75 -1.98
C ALA A 45 -10.93 11.51 -2.67
N GLY A 46 -9.69 11.11 -2.41
CA GLY A 46 -8.50 11.68 -3.03
C GLY A 46 -8.52 11.60 -4.57
N LEU A 47 -8.98 10.49 -5.15
CA LEU A 47 -9.05 10.35 -6.61
C LEU A 47 -10.05 11.35 -7.21
N PHE A 48 -11.19 11.55 -6.57
CA PHE A 48 -12.24 12.44 -7.08
C PHE A 48 -11.85 13.92 -6.97
N VAL A 49 -11.28 14.33 -5.84
CA VAL A 49 -10.96 15.76 -5.60
C VAL A 49 -9.62 16.14 -6.24
N ARG A 50 -8.59 15.30 -6.12
CA ARG A 50 -7.24 15.65 -6.61
C ARG A 50 -7.11 15.55 -8.11
N THR A 51 -7.87 14.66 -8.77
CA THR A 51 -7.87 14.59 -10.23
C THR A 51 -8.52 15.83 -10.83
N ALA A 52 -9.64 16.30 -10.27
CA ALA A 52 -10.28 17.54 -10.70
C ALA A 52 -9.34 18.75 -10.55
N ALA A 53 -8.68 18.88 -9.39
CA ALA A 53 -7.69 19.94 -9.17
C ALA A 53 -6.47 19.83 -10.11
N ALA A 54 -6.01 18.60 -10.40
CA ALA A 54 -4.91 18.38 -11.33
C ALA A 54 -5.27 18.74 -12.78
N ILE A 55 -6.52 18.55 -13.18
CA ILE A 55 -7.03 18.99 -14.49
C ILE A 55 -7.12 20.51 -14.53
N ALA A 56 -7.78 21.11 -13.55
CA ALA A 56 -8.08 22.54 -13.55
C ALA A 56 -6.82 23.42 -13.46
N ASP A 57 -5.89 23.07 -12.56
CA ASP A 57 -4.80 23.99 -12.18
C ASP A 57 -3.42 23.59 -12.72
N ARG A 58 -3.27 22.37 -13.27
CA ARG A 58 -1.94 21.85 -13.64
C ARG A 58 -1.88 21.29 -15.06
N ALA A 59 -2.36 20.07 -15.27
CA ALA A 59 -2.10 19.27 -16.46
C ALA A 59 -3.16 19.46 -17.57
N GLY A 60 -4.34 19.98 -17.23
CA GLY A 60 -5.41 20.14 -18.21
C GLY A 60 -5.81 18.80 -18.87
N PRO A 61 -6.05 18.78 -20.19
CA PRO A 61 -6.39 17.56 -20.93
C PRO A 61 -5.31 16.46 -20.87
N SER A 62 -4.05 16.84 -20.58
CA SER A 62 -2.92 15.90 -20.53
C SER A 62 -2.79 15.15 -19.19
N VAL A 63 -3.73 15.35 -18.25
CA VAL A 63 -3.71 14.71 -16.92
C VAL A 63 -3.58 13.19 -17.00
N VAL A 64 -4.13 12.57 -18.05
CA VAL A 64 -4.06 11.11 -18.25
C VAL A 64 -2.60 10.66 -18.37
N LEU A 65 -1.77 11.40 -19.14
CA LEU A 65 -0.35 11.09 -19.28
C LEU A 65 0.38 11.24 -17.95
N ALA A 66 0.05 12.27 -17.16
CA ALA A 66 0.62 12.44 -15.82
C ALA A 66 0.27 11.27 -14.89
N PHE A 67 -0.98 10.76 -14.94
CA PHE A 67 -1.39 9.58 -14.18
C PHE A 67 -0.71 8.29 -14.65
N VAL A 68 -0.42 8.13 -15.94
CA VAL A 68 0.35 6.97 -16.43
C VAL A 68 1.76 6.96 -15.84
N VAL A 69 2.45 8.11 -15.86
CA VAL A 69 3.79 8.23 -15.28
C VAL A 69 3.77 8.03 -13.76
N ALA A 70 2.80 8.62 -13.06
CA ALA A 70 2.62 8.39 -11.63
C ALA A 70 2.32 6.92 -11.31
N GLY A 71 1.48 6.27 -12.12
CA GLY A 71 1.13 4.86 -12.00
C GLY A 71 2.33 3.93 -12.16
N LEU A 72 3.23 4.22 -13.09
CA LEU A 72 4.51 3.51 -13.23
C LEU A 72 5.37 3.60 -11.97
N GLY A 73 5.46 4.79 -11.37
CA GLY A 73 6.16 4.97 -10.09
C GLY A 73 5.52 4.15 -8.96
N CYS A 74 4.19 4.17 -8.86
CA CYS A 74 3.45 3.35 -7.90
C CYS A 74 3.64 1.86 -8.14
N ALA A 75 3.75 1.40 -9.39
CA ALA A 75 3.98 0.00 -9.73
C ALA A 75 5.36 -0.47 -9.23
N PHE A 76 6.42 0.32 -9.43
CA PHE A 76 7.74 -0.02 -8.89
C PHE A 76 7.76 -0.06 -7.37
N ALA A 77 7.13 0.93 -6.72
CA ALA A 77 6.97 0.90 -5.26
C ALA A 77 6.18 -0.33 -4.79
N GLY A 78 5.10 -0.68 -5.51
CA GLY A 78 4.28 -1.86 -5.25
C GLY A 78 5.07 -3.17 -5.35
N LEU A 79 5.97 -3.28 -6.33
CA LEU A 79 6.86 -4.43 -6.47
C LEU A 79 7.84 -4.55 -5.30
N CYS A 80 8.42 -3.44 -4.83
CA CYS A 80 9.25 -3.45 -3.63
C CYS A 80 8.46 -3.90 -2.39
N TYR A 81 7.22 -3.43 -2.22
CA TYR A 81 6.36 -3.90 -1.13
C TYR A 81 5.98 -5.37 -1.26
N ALA A 82 5.79 -5.87 -2.49
CA ALA A 82 5.51 -7.28 -2.74
C ALA A 82 6.70 -8.20 -2.42
N GLU A 83 7.94 -7.71 -2.54
CA GLU A 83 9.14 -8.45 -2.11
C GLU A 83 9.29 -8.48 -0.58
N PHE A 84 8.85 -7.43 0.11
CA PHE A 84 8.89 -7.35 1.58
C PHE A 84 7.75 -8.11 2.27
N ALA A 85 6.61 -8.31 1.59
CA ALA A 85 5.40 -8.94 2.13
C ALA A 85 5.48 -10.47 2.13
#